data_AF-A0A6T9Y4C7-F1
#
_entry.id   AF-A0A6T9Y4C7-F1
#
_cell.length_a   1.000
_cell.length_b   1.000
_cell.length_c   1.000
_cell.angle_alpha   90.00
_cell.angle_beta   90.00
_cell.angle_gamma   90.00
#
_symmetry.space_group_name_H-M   'P 1'
#
loop_
_entity.id
_entity.type
_entity.pdbx_description
1 polymer ?
#
loop_
_entity_poly.entity_id
_entity_poly.type
_entity_poly.pdbx_seq_one_letter_code
_entity_poly.pdbx_strand_id
1 'polypeptide(L)'
;MSKFKSYHPKLHRAVTRYTAIQYVIALGIMLYLFWNMHSLPPHHQLITVITVVVMGIQNGFILSRAKVALAVEGPRLLVFPLLWIATGMGVAALVYTAFSIASLLVLANAVRHKNHRPPLHLVNEPENLA
;
A
#
# COMPACT_ATOMS: atom_id res chain seq x y z
N MET A 1 -16.69 13.32 -17.46
CA MET A 1 -16.31 12.41 -16.34
C MET A 1 -15.44 11.29 -16.89
N SER A 2 -14.12 11.36 -16.71
CA SER A 2 -13.24 10.26 -17.14
C SER A 2 -13.50 9.06 -16.23
N LYS A 3 -13.89 7.92 -16.81
CA LYS A 3 -14.04 6.68 -16.04
C LYS A 3 -12.65 6.32 -15.53
N PHE A 4 -12.36 6.57 -14.26
CA PHE A 4 -11.14 6.09 -13.62
C PHE A 4 -11.00 4.60 -13.94
N LYS A 5 -9.90 4.23 -14.59
CA LYS A 5 -9.69 2.88 -15.08
C LYS A 5 -9.56 1.95 -13.89
N SER A 6 -10.64 1.23 -13.56
CA SER A 6 -10.67 0.32 -12.42
C SER A 6 -9.74 -0.87 -12.62
N TYR A 7 -9.06 -1.32 -11.56
CA TYR A 7 -8.28 -2.56 -11.62
C TYR A 7 -9.18 -3.81 -11.49
N HIS A 8 -8.69 -4.96 -11.97
CA HIS A 8 -9.46 -6.19 -12.12
C HIS A 8 -10.01 -6.70 -10.77
N PRO A 9 -11.27 -7.19 -10.69
CA PRO A 9 -11.89 -7.62 -9.42
C PRO A 9 -11.12 -8.74 -8.70
N LYS A 10 -10.39 -9.59 -9.44
CA LYS A 10 -9.52 -10.64 -8.86
C LYS A 10 -8.27 -10.08 -8.15
N LEU A 11 -7.85 -8.86 -8.46
CA LEU A 11 -6.75 -8.16 -7.77
C LEU A 11 -7.25 -7.49 -6.48
N HIS A 12 -8.52 -7.09 -6.46
CA HIS A 12 -9.16 -6.42 -5.33
C HIS A 12 -9.02 -7.20 -4.03
N ARG A 13 -9.25 -8.53 -4.01
CA ARG A 13 -9.13 -9.32 -2.77
C ARG A 13 -7.72 -9.32 -2.16
N ALA A 14 -6.68 -9.38 -2.99
CA ALA A 14 -5.30 -9.33 -2.52
C ALA A 14 -4.94 -7.91 -2.05
N VAL A 15 -5.38 -6.92 -2.81
CA VAL A 15 -5.20 -5.50 -2.49
C VAL A 15 -5.92 -5.12 -1.20
N THR A 16 -7.13 -5.63 -0.92
CA THR A 16 -7.84 -5.39 0.34
C THR A 16 -7.05 -5.88 1.56
N ARG A 17 -6.42 -7.06 1.45
CA ARG A 17 -5.54 -7.57 2.53
C ARG A 17 -4.32 -6.69 2.72
N TYR A 18 -3.72 -6.25 1.62
CA TYR A 18 -2.63 -5.29 1.64
C TYR A 18 -3.04 -3.97 2.30
N THR A 19 -4.21 -3.42 1.95
CA THR A 19 -4.73 -2.18 2.55
C THR A 19 -4.98 -2.34 4.04
N ALA A 20 -5.46 -3.51 4.50
CA ALA A 20 -5.61 -3.79 5.93
C ALA A 20 -4.25 -3.71 6.66
N ILE A 21 -3.18 -4.28 6.08
CA ILE A 21 -1.82 -4.16 6.62
C ILE A 21 -1.38 -2.69 6.65
N GLN A 22 -1.66 -1.90 5.60
CA GLN A 22 -1.33 -0.48 5.57
C GLN A 22 -2.06 0.31 6.67
N TYR A 23 -3.32 -0.01 6.98
CA TYR A 23 -4.03 0.62 8.10
C TYR A 23 -3.41 0.27 9.46
N VAL A 24 -2.94 -0.96 9.65
CA VAL A 24 -2.22 -1.35 10.88
C VAL A 24 -0.92 -0.56 11.02
N ILE A 25 -0.16 -0.39 9.92
CA ILE A 25 1.06 0.43 9.92
C ILE A 25 0.72 1.88 10.24
N ALA A 26 -0.30 2.45 9.59
CA ALA A 26 -0.74 3.83 9.84
C ALA A 26 -1.17 4.03 11.31
N LEU A 27 -1.86 3.05 11.90
CA LEU A 27 -2.21 3.06 13.32
C LEU A 27 -0.97 3.05 14.21
N GLY A 28 0.04 2.21 13.90
CA GLY A 28 1.31 2.21 14.62
C GLY A 28 2.02 3.57 14.57
N ILE A 29 2.00 4.23 13.41
CA ILE A 29 2.56 5.58 13.25
C ILE A 29 1.79 6.61 14.07
N MET A 30 0.45 6.54 14.08
CA MET A 30 -0.38 7.43 14.89
C MET A 30 -0.13 7.24 16.38
N LEU A 31 0.01 6.00 16.85
CA LEU A 31 0.35 5.71 18.25
C LEU A 31 1.74 6.24 18.61
N TYR A 32 2.73 6.08 17.72
CA TYR A 32 4.05 6.66 17.89
C TYR A 32 4.00 8.18 18.02
N LEU A 33 3.27 8.85 17.13
CA LEU A 33 3.09 10.30 17.16
C LEU A 33 2.43 10.74 18.46
N PHE A 34 1.32 10.09 18.85
CA PHE A 34 0.58 10.41 20.05
C PHE A 34 1.46 10.28 21.31
N TRP A 35 2.23 9.19 21.42
CA TRP A 35 3.09 8.94 22.58
C TRP A 35 4.29 9.90 22.66
N ASN A 36 4.81 10.36 21.51
CA ASN A 36 6.02 11.18 21.44
C ASN A 36 5.74 12.64 21.04
N MET A 37 4.47 13.09 21.04
CA MET A 37 4.08 14.39 20.48
C MET A 37 4.80 15.57 21.15
N HIS A 38 5.06 15.48 22.46
CA HIS A 38 5.75 16.55 23.20
C HIS A 38 7.28 16.46 23.13
N SER A 39 7.82 15.31 22.73
CA SER A 39 9.27 15.06 22.68
C SER A 39 9.83 15.17 21.26
N LEU A 40 8.99 14.98 20.24
CA LEU A 40 9.41 15.08 18.85
C LEU A 40 9.57 16.55 18.43
N PRO A 41 10.64 16.88 17.69
CA PRO A 41 10.75 18.16 17.01
C PRO A 41 9.52 18.43 16.11
N PRO A 42 9.08 19.69 15.97
CA PRO A 42 7.89 20.02 15.17
C PRO A 42 7.94 19.51 13.71
N HIS A 43 9.13 19.49 13.10
CA HIS A 43 9.30 19.00 11.73
C HIS A 43 9.10 17.48 11.63
N HIS A 44 9.52 16.69 12.63
CA HIS A 44 9.24 15.25 12.68
C HIS A 44 7.75 14.98 12.88
N GLN A 45 7.08 15.76 13.73
CA GLN A 45 5.63 15.67 13.91
C GLN A 45 4.91 15.92 12.59
N LEU A 46 5.27 17.01 11.89
CA LEU A 46 4.68 17.38 10.60
C LEU A 46 4.86 16.28 9.55
N ILE A 47 6.08 15.74 9.41
CA ILE A 47 6.37 14.63 8.49
C ILE A 47 5.52 13.40 8.83
N THR A 48 5.40 13.08 10.12
CA THR A 48 4.61 11.93 10.59
C THR A 48 3.13 12.11 10.26
N VAL A 49 2.57 13.30 10.49
CA VAL A 49 1.18 13.65 10.14
C VAL A 49 0.96 13.54 8.64
N ILE A 50 1.82 14.16 7.82
CA ILE A 50 1.71 14.11 6.36
C ILE A 50 1.77 12.66 5.87
N THR A 51 2.66 11.84 6.44
CA THR A 51 2.78 10.41 6.12
C THR A 51 1.45 9.69 6.33
N VAL A 52 0.82 9.86 7.49
CA VAL A 52 -0.48 9.22 7.81
C VAL A 52 -1.60 9.71 6.90
N VAL A 53 -1.68 11.03 6.65
CA VAL A 53 -2.71 11.61 5.78
C VAL A 53 -2.59 11.06 4.36
N VAL A 54 -1.38 11.04 3.79
CA VAL A 54 -1.15 10.52 2.43
C VAL A 54 -1.44 9.03 2.37
N MET A 55 -1.02 8.24 3.37
CA MET A 55 -1.38 6.82 3.46
C MET A 55 -2.90 6.62 3.48
N GLY A 56 -3.64 7.40 4.28
CA GLY A 56 -5.10 7.34 4.35
C GLY A 56 -5.78 7.60 3.01
N ILE A 57 -5.37 8.69 2.33
CA ILE A 57 -5.89 9.07 1.00
C ILE A 57 -5.61 7.97 -0.03
N GLN A 58 -4.37 7.47 -0.08
CA GLN A 58 -4.00 6.42 -1.03
C GLN A 58 -4.73 5.12 -0.76
N ASN A 59 -4.83 4.69 0.49
CA ASN A 59 -5.60 3.51 0.88
C ASN A 59 -7.07 3.62 0.45
N GLY A 60 -7.68 4.80 0.62
CA GLY A 60 -9.05 5.07 0.16
C GLY A 60 -9.22 4.96 -1.36
N PHE A 61 -8.29 5.52 -2.13
CA PHE A 61 -8.32 5.40 -3.60
C PHE A 61 -8.04 3.98 -4.08
N ILE A 62 -7.14 3.26 -3.42
CA ILE A 62 -6.87 1.86 -3.69
C ILE A 62 -8.13 1.03 -3.46
N LEU A 63 -8.86 1.20 -2.35
CA LEU A 63 -10.13 0.51 -2.11
C LEU A 63 -11.21 0.87 -3.14
N SER A 64 -11.21 2.12 -3.60
CA SER A 64 -12.07 2.61 -4.71
C SER A 64 -11.69 2.07 -6.10
N ARG A 65 -10.75 1.12 -6.16
CA ARG A 65 -10.27 0.44 -7.36
C ARG A 65 -9.47 1.28 -8.36
N ALA A 66 -8.93 2.42 -7.95
CA ALA A 66 -8.15 3.28 -8.84
C ALA A 66 -6.79 2.66 -9.21
N LYS A 67 -6.56 2.35 -10.49
CA LYS A 67 -5.26 1.82 -10.99
C LYS A 67 -4.09 2.75 -10.69
N VAL A 68 -4.30 4.06 -10.84
CA VAL A 68 -3.25 5.07 -10.62
C VAL A 68 -2.80 5.06 -9.17
N ALA A 69 -3.73 4.94 -8.21
CA ALA A 69 -3.39 4.88 -6.80
C ALA A 69 -2.53 3.65 -6.46
N LEU A 70 -2.84 2.49 -7.06
CA LEU A 70 -2.02 1.28 -6.88
C LEU A 70 -0.61 1.44 -7.48
N ALA A 71 -0.46 2.17 -8.59
CA ALA A 71 0.84 2.43 -9.19
C ALA A 71 1.69 3.42 -8.37
N VAL A 72 1.05 4.43 -7.78
CA VAL A 72 1.71 5.44 -6.93
C VAL A 72 2.06 4.88 -5.55
N GLU A 73 1.43 3.77 -5.14
CA GLU A 73 1.73 3.09 -3.88
C GLU A 73 3.19 2.63 -3.76
N GLY A 74 3.76 2.11 -4.86
CA GLY A 74 5.16 1.68 -4.91
C GLY A 74 6.14 2.83 -4.60
N PRO A 75 6.10 3.94 -5.38
CA PRO A 75 6.84 5.16 -5.06
C PRO A 75 6.61 5.67 -3.64
N ARG A 76 5.36 5.65 -3.15
CA ARG A 76 5.03 6.12 -1.79
C ARG A 76 5.74 5.31 -0.70
N LEU A 77 5.78 3.99 -0.85
CA LEU A 77 6.50 3.08 0.04
C LEU A 77 8.03 3.27 0.03
N LEU A 78 8.59 4.01 -0.92
CA LEU A 78 10.02 4.33 -0.95
C LEU A 78 10.30 5.74 -0.44
N VAL A 79 9.52 6.72 -0.90
CA VAL A 79 9.76 8.15 -0.62
C VAL A 79 9.62 8.48 0.86
N PHE A 80 8.57 7.99 1.54
CA PHE A 80 8.38 8.34 2.96
C PHE A 80 9.43 7.73 3.89
N PRO A 81 9.80 6.44 3.77
CA PRO A 81 10.92 5.91 4.54
C PRO A 81 12.22 6.68 4.33
N LEU A 82 12.53 7.03 3.07
CA LEU A 82 13.71 7.85 2.76
C LEU A 82 13.62 9.23 3.40
N LEU A 83 12.44 9.86 3.40
CA LEU A 83 12.21 11.14 4.08
C LEU A 83 12.44 11.04 5.59
N TRP A 84 11.95 9.99 6.24
CA TRP A 84 12.16 9.75 7.68
C TRP A 84 13.63 9.52 8.01
N ILE A 85 14.37 8.81 7.14
CA ILE A 85 15.81 8.61 7.28
C ILE A 85 16.56 9.94 7.09
N ALA A 86 16.26 10.68 6.01
CA ALA A 86 16.93 11.93 5.66
C ALA A 86 16.73 13.02 6.74
N THR A 87 15.61 12.98 7.45
CA THR A 87 15.30 13.91 8.54
C THR A 87 15.83 13.45 9.90
N GLY A 88 16.49 12.28 9.96
CA GLY A 88 17.17 11.83 11.17
C GLY A 88 16.25 11.30 12.27
N MET A 89 15.09 10.72 11.93
CA MET A 89 14.15 10.14 12.91
C MET A 89 14.66 8.83 13.57
N GLY A 90 15.93 8.50 13.40
CA GLY A 90 16.63 7.42 14.10
C GLY A 90 15.95 6.05 13.96
N VAL A 91 15.75 5.37 15.08
CA VAL A 91 15.17 4.01 15.12
C VAL A 91 13.77 3.96 14.52
N ALA A 92 12.95 5.01 14.70
CA ALA A 92 11.61 5.05 14.13
C ALA A 92 11.63 5.00 12.59
N ALA A 93 12.62 5.67 11.97
CA ALA A 93 12.83 5.60 10.52
C ALA A 93 13.18 4.18 10.06
N LEU A 94 14.06 3.48 10.79
CA LEU A 94 14.46 2.12 10.45
C LEU A 94 13.28 1.14 10.55
N VAL A 95 12.50 1.23 11.63
CA VAL A 95 11.31 0.41 11.83
C VAL A 95 10.29 0.66 10.72
N TYR A 96 9.98 1.92 10.42
CA TYR A 96 9.06 2.28 9.35
C TYR A 96 9.57 1.83 7.96
N THR A 97 10.88 1.91 7.73
CA THR A 97 11.52 1.41 6.50
C THR A 97 11.34 -0.09 6.34
N ALA A 98 11.57 -0.87 7.39
CA ALA A 98 11.38 -2.32 7.37
C ALA A 98 9.93 -2.69 7.02
N PHE A 99 8.95 -2.03 7.65
CA PHE A 99 7.53 -2.24 7.33
C PHE A 99 7.19 -1.82 5.90
N SER A 100 7.82 -0.77 5.38
CA SER A 100 7.58 -0.30 4.01
C SER A 100 8.16 -1.25 2.97
N ILE A 101 9.35 -1.81 3.20
CA ILE A 101 9.94 -2.85 2.35
C ILE A 101 9.06 -4.12 2.37
N ALA A 102 8.65 -4.58 3.56
CA ALA A 102 7.75 -5.73 3.67
C ALA A 102 6.44 -5.50 2.91
N SER A 103 5.87 -4.30 3.04
CA SER A 103 4.67 -3.87 2.30
C SER A 103 4.89 -3.89 0.79
N LEU A 104 6.04 -3.43 0.32
CA LEU A 104 6.40 -3.44 -1.10
C LEU A 104 6.48 -4.87 -1.64
N LEU A 105 7.06 -5.80 -0.88
CA LEU A 105 7.12 -7.21 -1.23
C LEU A 105 5.72 -7.84 -1.32
N VAL A 106 4.84 -7.54 -0.34
CA VAL A 106 3.45 -8.01 -0.36
C VAL A 106 2.70 -7.46 -1.58
N LEU A 107 2.88 -6.17 -1.88
CA LEU A 107 2.28 -5.53 -3.05
C LEU A 107 2.79 -6.13 -4.36
N ALA A 108 4.12 -6.28 -4.50
CA ALA A 108 4.75 -6.86 -5.67
C ALA A 108 4.30 -8.32 -5.89
N ASN A 109 4.21 -9.11 -4.82
CA ASN A 109 3.72 -10.48 -4.88
C ASN A 109 2.23 -10.52 -5.28
N ALA A 110 1.40 -9.64 -4.72
CA ALA A 110 -0.01 -9.54 -5.07
C ALA A 110 -0.22 -9.21 -6.57
N VAL A 111 0.63 -8.35 -7.13
CA VAL A 111 0.60 -8.01 -8.56
C VAL A 111 1.16 -9.15 -9.42
N ARG A 112 2.32 -9.73 -9.05
CA ARG A 112 3.00 -10.79 -9.82
C ARG A 112 2.22 -12.10 -9.86
N HIS A 113 1.74 -12.58 -8.71
CA HIS A 113 0.97 -13.82 -8.62
C HIS A 113 -0.31 -13.77 -9.47
N LYS A 114 -0.86 -12.58 -9.73
CA LYS A 114 -2.09 -12.42 -10.52
C LYS A 114 -1.83 -12.22 -12.02
N ASN A 115 -0.66 -11.71 -12.41
CA ASN A 115 -0.23 -11.67 -13.81
C ASN A 115 0.26 -13.02 -14.36
N HIS A 116 0.68 -13.95 -13.49
CA HIS A 116 1.20 -15.27 -13.90
C HIS A 116 0.21 -16.43 -13.85
N ARG A 117 -1.04 -16.25 -13.40
CA ARG A 117 -2.05 -17.28 -13.63
C ARG A 117 -2.61 -17.09 -15.05
N PRO A 118 -2.37 -18.01 -16.00
CA PRO A 118 -3.16 -18.05 -17.22
C PRO A 118 -4.64 -18.12 -16.80
N PRO A 119 -5.59 -17.57 -17.58
CA PRO A 119 -6.95 -18.09 -17.47
C PRO A 119 -6.80 -19.60 -17.64
N LEU A 120 -7.22 -20.38 -16.63
CA LEU A 120 -7.46 -21.80 -16.84
C LEU A 120 -8.48 -21.83 -17.98
N HIS A 121 -7.97 -22.04 -19.19
CA HIS A 121 -8.77 -22.45 -20.31
C HIS A 121 -9.45 -23.71 -19.80
N LEU A 122 -10.72 -23.59 -19.44
CA LEU A 122 -11.61 -24.73 -19.33
C LEU A 122 -11.79 -25.24 -20.76
N VAL A 123 -10.73 -25.84 -21.31
CA VAL A 123 -10.83 -26.87 -22.32
C VAL A 123 -11.46 -28.02 -21.57
N ASN A 124 -12.78 -28.15 -21.71
CA ASN A 124 -13.58 -29.37 -21.58
C ASN A 124 -15.06 -28.96 -21.71
N GLU A 125 -15.46 -28.53 -22.90
CA GLU A 125 -16.77 -28.91 -23.42
C GLU A 125 -16.46 -29.85 -24.59
N PRO A 126 -16.61 -31.17 -24.41
CA PRO A 126 -16.50 -32.10 -25.52
C PRO A 126 -17.68 -31.86 -26.45
N GLU A 127 -17.34 -31.62 -27.71
CA GLU A 127 -17.98 -32.17 -28.90
C GLU A 127 -19.46 -32.56 -28.78
N ASN A 128 -20.29 -31.81 -29.52
CA ASN A 128 -21.14 -32.41 -30.55
C ASN A 128 -21.85 -33.71 -30.11
N LEU A 129 -22.98 -33.57 -29.42
CA LEU A 129 -23.93 -34.67 -29.23
C LEU A 129 -25.32 -34.23 -29.68
N ALA A 130 -25.66 -34.74 -30.87
CA ALA A 130 -26.97 -35.03 -31.45
C ALA A 130 -27.85 -33.87 -31.92
#